data_AF-A0A919TD39-F1
#
_entry.id   AF-A0A919TD39-F1
#
_cell.length_a   1.000
_cell.length_b   1.000
_cell.length_c   1.000
_cell.angle_alpha   90.00
_cell.angle_beta   90.00
_cell.angle_gamma   90.00
#
_symmetry.space_group_name_H-M   'P 1'
#
loop_
_entity.id
_entity.type
_entity.pdbx_description
1 polymer ?
#
loop_
_entity_poly.entity_id
_entity_poly.type
_entity_poly.pdbx_seq_one_letter_code
_entity_poly.pdbx_strand_id
1 'polypeptide(L)'
;MTSPANSTKSSELARIAAEAAGTYFSSVRFSLTHGSSAAGVITGSDPDVGLDKEDPSAWPTDFCHFSAAGLSVSTSTWPSAMSAFSGRVQIGPVEPAGRDTYSYTGYAVPNPGFLNQSTRKVEVLITLGNTHWSPTYRESLMQALVIEKLTALAAERGAPVLHLHTPVAPVPRTHRSERGDGSNERLRDAIGPCLRFSIGVDPKMSEARLDFETELAALAEEYGFGLKLDDQRLNRVRGEWFTIRGFDRERYRQARNRLFPDAPALTPRTAVIASIIGPSRTGTTAAAVAALRARGIGVLAASISSMHRTTFINLVLPVAADAPEASQQWTGGWLDALSRLGGDADAEPDDSLIADWKVAVSPAMRCTYPPSSQQTGATTTGRVPYPIWLWWQLPHRTVDTPALLTEVQAALRPYARRCEVAYAQSRLCRGDLVRGRAKLIVMLSQEHRDHETVQRLLADATEAAQLRIREWLPALGRVDPSKVRLRLSPRERWLTYADISG
;
A
#
# COMPACT_ATOMS: atom_id res chain seq x y z
N MET A 1 20.44 -16.73 47.08
CA MET A 1 20.62 -15.57 46.17
C MET A 1 19.54 -15.64 45.11
N THR A 2 18.49 -14.85 45.29
CA THR A 2 17.29 -14.80 44.44
C THR A 2 17.47 -13.70 43.40
N SER A 3 17.40 -14.06 42.12
CA SER A 3 17.43 -13.14 40.98
C SER A 3 16.25 -12.16 41.01
N PRO A 4 16.44 -10.87 40.65
CA PRO A 4 15.32 -9.94 40.50
C PRO A 4 14.65 -10.17 39.14
N ALA A 5 13.50 -10.85 39.16
CA ALA A 5 12.51 -10.80 38.09
C ALA A 5 11.49 -9.68 38.37
N ASN A 6 10.95 -9.05 37.32
CA ASN A 6 9.71 -8.23 37.27
C ASN A 6 9.78 -6.69 37.10
N SER A 7 10.90 -6.10 36.67
CA SER A 7 10.94 -4.63 36.43
C SER A 7 10.31 -4.18 35.08
N THR A 8 10.50 -4.93 33.99
CA THR A 8 10.16 -4.47 32.62
C THR A 8 8.67 -4.48 32.28
N LYS A 9 7.92 -5.47 32.81
CA LYS A 9 6.46 -5.55 32.59
C LYS A 9 5.71 -4.42 33.30
N SER A 10 6.16 -4.02 34.50
CA SER A 10 5.58 -2.91 35.25
C SER A 10 5.83 -1.56 34.56
N SER A 11 7.03 -1.34 34.00
CA SER A 11 7.34 -0.11 33.25
C SER A 11 6.61 -0.02 31.90
N GLU A 12 6.43 -1.14 31.19
CA GLU A 12 5.65 -1.19 29.95
C GLU A 12 4.16 -0.93 30.20
N LEU A 13 3.59 -1.54 31.24
CA LEU A 13 2.20 -1.29 31.65
C LEU A 13 2.01 0.17 32.13
N ALA A 14 2.98 0.73 32.86
CA ALA A 14 2.94 2.13 33.27
C ALA A 14 3.05 3.09 32.08
N ARG A 15 3.88 2.77 31.07
CA ARG A 15 3.97 3.55 29.82
C ARG A 15 2.68 3.46 29.02
N ILE A 16 2.11 2.27 28.87
CA ILE A 16 0.83 2.05 28.18
C ILE A 16 -0.30 2.78 28.92
N ALA A 17 -0.33 2.73 30.24
CA ALA A 17 -1.32 3.43 31.07
C ALA A 17 -1.17 4.95 31.00
N ALA A 18 0.06 5.48 31.02
CA ALA A 18 0.34 6.91 30.88
C ALA A 18 0.02 7.42 29.46
N GLU A 19 0.29 6.62 28.43
CA GLU A 19 -0.04 6.95 27.05
C GLU A 19 -1.55 6.89 26.81
N ALA A 20 -2.23 5.88 27.36
CA ALA A 20 -3.70 5.77 27.34
C ALA A 20 -4.38 6.88 28.15
N ALA A 21 -3.82 7.27 29.30
CA ALA A 21 -4.31 8.39 30.11
C ALA A 21 -4.00 9.77 29.48
N GLY A 22 -2.97 9.85 28.64
CA GLY A 22 -2.58 11.07 27.91
C GLY A 22 -3.30 11.23 26.56
N THR A 23 -3.88 10.18 26.00
CA THR A 23 -4.66 10.25 24.76
C THR A 23 -6.15 10.43 25.05
N TYR A 24 -6.74 11.54 24.61
CA TYR A 24 -8.18 11.80 24.66
C TYR A 24 -9.03 10.81 23.80
N PHE A 25 -8.40 9.84 23.14
CA PHE A 25 -9.03 8.94 22.18
C PHE A 25 -8.76 7.48 22.57
N SER A 26 -9.82 6.74 22.92
CA SER A 26 -9.77 5.33 23.27
C SER A 26 -9.91 4.40 22.06
N SER A 27 -10.32 4.94 20.91
CA SER A 27 -10.56 4.16 19.69
C SER A 27 -10.23 4.94 18.42
N VAL A 28 -10.28 4.23 17.30
CA VAL A 28 -10.08 4.76 15.96
C VAL A 28 -11.35 4.50 15.17
N ARG A 29 -12.03 5.57 14.73
CA ARG A 29 -13.09 5.46 13.72
C ARG A 29 -12.44 5.27 12.36
N PHE A 30 -13.00 4.42 11.51
CA PHE A 30 -12.53 4.25 10.15
C PHE A 30 -13.69 4.18 9.15
N SER A 31 -13.38 4.50 7.90
CA SER A 31 -14.22 4.25 6.74
C SER A 31 -13.39 3.51 5.71
N LEU A 32 -14.00 2.52 5.08
CA LEU A 32 -13.45 1.71 4.01
C LEU A 32 -14.37 1.79 2.80
N THR A 33 -13.79 1.96 1.62
CA THR A 33 -14.54 1.86 0.37
C THR A 33 -13.88 0.81 -0.51
N HIS A 34 -14.67 -0.16 -0.96
CA HIS A 34 -14.31 -1.17 -1.95
C HIS A 34 -15.03 -0.83 -3.25
N GLY A 35 -14.35 -0.90 -4.39
CA GLY A 35 -15.08 -0.79 -5.65
C GLY A 35 -14.23 -0.90 -6.90
N SER A 36 -14.87 -0.69 -8.05
CA SER A 36 -14.16 -0.63 -9.33
C SER A 36 -13.37 0.68 -9.47
N SER A 37 -12.09 0.56 -9.83
CA SER A 37 -11.24 1.71 -10.18
C SER A 37 -11.77 2.52 -11.36
N ALA A 38 -12.54 1.89 -12.27
CA ALA A 38 -13.11 2.53 -13.44
C ALA A 38 -14.20 3.54 -13.08
N ALA A 39 -14.82 3.42 -11.91
CA ALA A 39 -15.75 4.40 -11.39
C ALA A 39 -15.04 5.75 -11.09
N GLY A 40 -13.70 5.75 -10.99
CA GLY A 40 -12.89 6.95 -10.77
C GLY A 40 -13.13 7.63 -9.42
N VAL A 41 -13.94 7.02 -8.54
CA VAL A 41 -14.33 7.61 -7.27
C VAL A 41 -13.29 7.24 -6.22
N ILE A 42 -12.37 8.17 -5.94
CA ILE A 42 -11.68 8.21 -4.66
C ILE A 42 -12.66 8.89 -3.72
N THR A 43 -13.41 8.11 -2.95
CA THR A 43 -14.37 8.63 -1.99
C THR A 43 -13.65 9.45 -0.92
N GLY A 44 -13.99 10.74 -0.86
CA GLY A 44 -13.65 11.64 0.26
C GLY A 44 -14.48 11.34 1.49
N SER A 45 -14.16 12.03 2.59
CA SER A 45 -15.05 12.11 3.76
C SER A 45 -16.51 12.37 3.34
N ASP A 46 -17.44 11.73 4.05
CA ASP A 46 -18.89 11.79 3.82
C ASP A 46 -19.37 13.24 3.53
N PRO A 47 -19.86 13.54 2.31
CA PRO A 47 -20.28 14.88 1.92
C PRO A 47 -21.58 15.33 2.60
N ASP A 48 -22.33 14.44 3.26
CA ASP A 48 -23.61 14.78 3.92
C ASP A 48 -23.45 15.43 5.31
N VAL A 49 -22.22 15.46 5.84
CA VAL A 49 -21.89 16.31 6.99
C VAL A 49 -21.04 17.43 6.45
N GLY A 50 -21.65 18.60 6.19
CA GLY A 50 -20.90 19.81 5.87
C GLY A 50 -19.77 19.94 6.90
N LEU A 51 -18.52 19.67 6.47
CA LEU A 51 -17.40 19.48 7.38
C LEU A 51 -17.27 20.74 8.23
N ASP A 52 -17.71 20.65 9.48
CA ASP A 52 -17.49 21.72 10.43
C ASP A 52 -15.97 21.86 10.57
N LYS A 53 -15.48 23.03 10.20
CA LYS A 53 -14.04 23.32 10.13
C LYS A 53 -13.43 23.38 11.53
N GLU A 54 -14.27 23.62 12.54
CA GLU A 54 -13.87 23.70 13.93
C GLU A 54 -13.85 22.33 14.59
N ASP A 55 -14.65 21.36 14.11
CA ASP A 55 -14.69 20.01 14.65
C ASP A 55 -13.43 19.18 14.24
N PRO A 56 -12.54 18.85 15.20
CA PRO A 56 -11.38 18.00 14.95
C PRO A 56 -11.77 16.60 14.45
N SER A 57 -12.99 16.15 14.73
CA SER A 57 -13.50 14.83 14.35
C SER A 57 -14.02 14.76 12.91
N ALA A 58 -14.16 15.91 12.23
CA ALA A 58 -14.59 15.97 10.85
C ALA A 58 -13.50 15.53 9.85
N TRP A 59 -12.21 15.72 10.19
CA TRP A 59 -11.09 15.55 9.24
C TRP A 59 -10.31 14.25 9.45
N PRO A 60 -10.06 13.47 8.39
CA PRO A 60 -9.30 12.24 8.51
C PRO A 60 -7.83 12.57 8.81
N THR A 61 -7.27 11.77 9.71
CA THR A 61 -5.88 11.92 10.18
C THR A 61 -4.93 11.00 9.44
N ASP A 62 -5.39 9.85 8.97
CA ASP A 62 -4.67 9.03 8.00
C ASP A 62 -5.61 8.65 6.85
N PHE A 63 -5.04 8.58 5.66
CA PHE A 63 -5.69 8.07 4.46
C PHE A 63 -4.77 7.10 3.75
N CYS A 64 -5.33 6.01 3.22
CA CYS A 64 -4.65 5.10 2.32
C CYS A 64 -5.58 4.75 1.16
N HIS A 65 -5.05 4.81 -0.07
CA HIS A 65 -5.72 4.33 -1.26
C HIS A 65 -4.81 3.38 -2.02
N PHE A 66 -5.41 2.38 -2.62
CA PHE A 66 -4.74 1.42 -3.47
C PHE A 66 -5.67 0.96 -4.59
N SER A 67 -5.15 0.89 -5.82
CA SER A 67 -5.88 0.45 -7.00
C SER A 67 -5.02 -0.51 -7.84
N ALA A 68 -5.57 -1.69 -8.11
CA ALA A 68 -4.95 -2.74 -8.92
C ALA A 68 -6.00 -3.69 -9.51
N ALA A 69 -5.69 -4.28 -10.67
CA ALA A 69 -6.58 -5.18 -11.41
C ALA A 69 -7.98 -4.60 -11.66
N GLY A 70 -8.12 -3.28 -11.81
CA GLY A 70 -9.43 -2.66 -12.00
C GLY A 70 -10.24 -2.46 -10.72
N LEU A 71 -9.69 -2.82 -9.56
CA LEU A 71 -10.31 -2.78 -8.25
C LEU A 71 -9.57 -1.79 -7.35
N SER A 72 -10.29 -1.18 -6.41
CA SER A 72 -9.73 -0.15 -5.54
C SER A 72 -10.24 -0.24 -4.12
N VAL A 73 -9.35 0.13 -3.18
CA VAL A 73 -9.62 0.23 -1.76
C VAL A 73 -9.18 1.59 -1.27
N SER A 74 -10.08 2.29 -0.58
CA SER A 74 -9.75 3.49 0.18
C SER A 74 -10.00 3.25 1.67
N THR A 75 -9.14 3.77 2.52
CA THR A 75 -9.27 3.73 3.97
C THR A 75 -8.99 5.11 4.54
N SER A 76 -9.90 5.62 5.36
CA SER A 76 -9.73 6.86 6.12
C SER A 76 -9.87 6.57 7.61
N THR A 77 -9.10 7.24 8.47
CA THR A 77 -9.20 7.06 9.92
C THR A 77 -9.23 8.37 10.69
N TRP A 78 -9.99 8.37 11.78
CA TRP A 78 -10.15 9.49 12.71
C TRP A 78 -9.92 8.99 14.14
N PRO A 79 -9.26 9.77 15.00
CA PRO A 79 -9.28 9.52 16.43
C PRO A 79 -10.73 9.60 16.96
N SER A 80 -11.10 8.71 17.88
CA SER A 80 -12.45 8.68 18.45
C SER A 80 -12.40 8.48 19.97
N ALA A 81 -13.26 9.20 20.68
CA ALA A 81 -13.50 9.03 22.11
C ALA A 81 -14.52 7.92 22.42
N MET A 82 -15.04 7.23 21.38
CA MET A 82 -15.98 6.15 21.57
C MET A 82 -15.32 4.99 22.34
N SER A 83 -15.93 4.63 23.47
CA SER A 83 -15.43 3.60 24.39
C SER A 83 -16.34 2.38 24.49
N ALA A 84 -17.57 2.46 23.97
CA ALA A 84 -18.57 1.39 24.06
C ALA A 84 -18.80 0.74 22.68
N PHE A 85 -18.15 -0.40 22.44
CA PHE A 85 -18.48 -1.32 21.35
C PHE A 85 -18.10 -2.76 21.70
N SER A 86 -18.79 -3.73 21.10
CA SER A 86 -18.61 -5.15 21.40
C SER A 86 -17.36 -5.70 20.69
N GLY A 87 -16.22 -5.70 21.39
CA GLY A 87 -14.96 -6.32 20.94
C GLY A 87 -13.89 -5.33 20.51
N ARG A 88 -12.76 -5.83 19.97
CA ARG A 88 -11.63 -4.98 19.56
C ARG A 88 -11.85 -4.25 18.24
N VAL A 89 -12.71 -4.79 17.38
CA VAL A 89 -13.08 -4.16 16.10
C VAL A 89 -14.57 -4.41 15.86
N GLN A 90 -15.25 -3.36 15.40
CA GLN A 90 -16.61 -3.42 14.91
C GLN A 90 -16.66 -2.81 13.51
N ILE A 91 -17.31 -3.51 12.59
CA ILE A 91 -17.64 -3.00 11.25
C ILE A 91 -19.16 -2.92 11.20
N GLY A 92 -19.69 -1.76 10.80
CA GLY A 92 -21.10 -1.54 10.57
C GLY A 92 -21.63 -2.30 9.36
N PRO A 93 -22.93 -2.14 9.06
CA PRO A 93 -23.50 -2.65 7.82
C PRO A 93 -22.81 -2.01 6.61
N VAL A 94 -22.86 -2.72 5.49
CA VAL A 94 -22.37 -2.23 4.21
C VAL A 94 -23.38 -1.24 3.61
N GLU A 95 -22.88 -0.13 3.10
CA GLU A 95 -23.66 0.90 2.43
C GLU A 95 -23.28 0.97 0.95
N PRO A 96 -24.23 0.84 0.00
CA PRO A 96 -23.93 1.03 -1.41
C PRO A 96 -23.60 2.51 -1.67
N ALA A 97 -22.38 2.79 -2.14
CA ALA A 97 -21.89 4.15 -2.40
C ALA A 97 -21.87 4.50 -3.90
N GLY A 98 -22.33 3.58 -4.75
CA GLY A 98 -22.37 3.75 -6.20
C GLY A 98 -22.51 2.40 -6.90
N ARG A 99 -22.43 2.42 -8.24
CA ARG A 99 -22.38 1.19 -9.03
C ARG A 99 -21.07 0.46 -8.72
N ASP A 100 -21.17 -0.78 -8.27
CA ASP A 100 -20.02 -1.64 -7.91
C ASP A 100 -19.08 -0.98 -6.88
N THR A 101 -19.64 -0.17 -5.96
CA THR A 101 -18.89 0.50 -4.89
C THR A 101 -19.61 0.34 -3.55
N TYR A 102 -18.87 -0.12 -2.54
CA TYR A 102 -19.37 -0.53 -1.25
C TYR A 102 -18.57 0.16 -0.15
N SER A 103 -19.27 0.86 0.74
CA SER A 103 -18.67 1.55 1.88
C SER A 103 -18.96 0.82 3.18
N TYR A 104 -17.98 0.84 4.08
CA TYR A 104 -18.05 0.22 5.40
C TYR A 104 -17.49 1.20 6.41
N THR A 105 -18.23 1.48 7.46
CA THR A 105 -17.76 2.31 8.58
C THR A 105 -17.54 1.43 9.80
N GLY A 106 -16.65 1.84 10.69
CA GLY A 106 -16.38 1.04 11.87
C GLY A 106 -15.47 1.69 12.89
N TYR A 107 -15.19 0.94 13.95
CA TYR A 107 -14.36 1.36 15.06
C TYR A 107 -13.40 0.24 15.44
N ALA A 108 -12.17 0.62 15.82
CA ALA A 108 -11.15 -0.30 16.27
C ALA A 108 -10.45 0.21 17.53
N VAL A 109 -10.12 -0.70 18.45
CA VAL A 109 -9.25 -0.44 19.60
C VAL A 109 -7.80 -0.53 19.12
N PRO A 110 -7.01 0.55 19.22
CA PRO A 110 -5.61 0.54 18.81
C PRO A 110 -4.76 -0.32 19.74
N ASN A 111 -3.61 -0.84 19.26
CA ASN A 111 -2.63 -1.47 20.14
C ASN A 111 -1.58 -0.46 20.62
N PRO A 112 -1.63 0.07 21.87
CA PRO A 112 -0.70 1.09 22.32
C PRO A 112 0.77 0.62 22.39
N GLY A 113 1.00 -0.69 22.50
CA GLY A 113 2.35 -1.27 22.47
C GLY A 113 3.00 -1.28 21.08
N PHE A 114 2.26 -0.97 20.01
CA PHE A 114 2.77 -1.08 18.65
C PHE A 114 3.65 0.10 18.24
N LEU A 115 4.88 -0.21 17.81
CA LEU A 115 5.84 0.76 17.29
C LEU A 115 5.45 1.20 15.87
N ASN A 116 4.67 2.27 15.78
CA ASN A 116 4.16 2.79 14.51
C ASN A 116 5.08 3.79 13.79
N GLN A 117 6.11 4.25 14.49
CA GLN A 117 7.11 5.18 13.99
C GLN A 117 8.47 4.68 14.47
N SER A 118 9.28 4.14 13.56
CA SER A 118 10.69 3.86 13.84
C SER A 118 11.57 4.91 13.18
N THR A 119 12.57 5.38 13.91
CA THR A 119 13.65 6.22 13.37
C THR A 119 14.57 5.44 12.42
N ARG A 120 14.53 4.10 12.47
CA ARG A 120 15.25 3.20 11.57
C ARG A 120 14.25 2.36 10.77
N LYS A 121 14.13 2.69 9.50
CA LYS A 121 13.28 1.98 8.54
C LYS A 121 14.16 1.21 7.58
N VAL A 122 13.81 -0.03 7.26
CA VAL A 122 14.39 -0.76 6.12
C VAL A 122 13.34 -0.79 5.01
N GLU A 123 13.70 -0.33 3.81
CA GLU A 123 12.86 -0.43 2.62
C GLU A 123 13.43 -1.47 1.65
N VAL A 124 12.54 -2.33 1.18
CA VAL A 124 12.83 -3.46 0.32
C VAL A 124 11.96 -3.38 -0.91
N LEU A 125 12.55 -3.66 -2.07
CA LEU A 125 11.83 -3.90 -3.31
C LEU A 125 12.13 -5.31 -3.81
N ILE A 126 11.07 -6.08 -4.05
CA ILE A 126 11.13 -7.45 -4.53
C ILE A 126 10.55 -7.52 -5.93
N THR A 127 11.25 -8.21 -6.82
CA THR A 127 10.82 -8.45 -8.20
C THR A 127 10.42 -9.91 -8.36
N LEU A 128 9.15 -10.15 -8.69
CA LEU A 128 8.56 -11.47 -8.91
C LEU A 128 8.42 -11.82 -10.40
N GLY A 129 8.74 -10.88 -11.28
CA GLY A 129 8.71 -11.09 -12.73
C GLY A 129 9.35 -9.93 -13.50
N ASN A 130 9.67 -10.20 -14.76
CA ASN A 130 10.19 -9.19 -15.71
C ASN A 130 9.16 -8.80 -16.77
N THR A 131 7.95 -9.37 -16.70
CA THR A 131 6.83 -9.17 -17.64
C THR A 131 5.84 -8.15 -17.09
N HIS A 132 4.87 -7.76 -17.92
CA HIS A 132 3.73 -6.96 -17.46
C HIS A 132 2.99 -7.63 -16.30
N TRP A 133 2.34 -6.82 -15.46
CA TRP A 133 1.57 -7.32 -14.34
C TRP A 133 0.20 -7.85 -14.79
N SER A 134 0.13 -9.16 -14.98
CA SER A 134 -1.09 -9.94 -15.21
C SER A 134 -0.89 -11.32 -14.56
N PRO A 135 -0.83 -11.39 -13.23
CA PRO A 135 -0.52 -12.64 -12.54
C PRO A 135 -1.60 -13.70 -12.78
N THR A 136 -1.15 -14.92 -13.04
CA THR A 136 -1.98 -16.13 -13.05
C THR A 136 -2.40 -16.54 -11.63
N TYR A 137 -3.38 -17.44 -11.46
CA TYR A 137 -3.71 -18.00 -10.14
C TYR A 137 -2.47 -18.56 -9.44
N ARG A 138 -1.64 -19.30 -10.18
CA ARG A 138 -0.37 -19.83 -9.66
C ARG A 138 0.62 -18.74 -9.21
N GLU A 139 0.70 -17.63 -9.93
CA GLU A 139 1.54 -16.50 -9.52
C GLU A 139 0.98 -15.73 -8.33
N SER A 140 -0.35 -15.66 -8.19
CA SER A 140 -1.00 -15.08 -7.02
C SER A 140 -0.69 -15.89 -5.75
N LEU A 141 -0.57 -17.23 -5.84
CA LEU A 141 -0.14 -18.08 -4.74
C LEU A 141 1.34 -17.89 -4.38
N MET A 142 2.21 -17.76 -5.39
CA MET A 142 3.61 -17.37 -5.16
C MET A 142 3.72 -16.00 -4.48
N GLN A 143 2.90 -15.04 -4.89
CA GLN A 143 2.87 -13.72 -4.27
C GLN A 143 2.40 -13.79 -2.82
N ALA A 144 1.37 -14.59 -2.52
CA ALA A 144 0.94 -14.86 -1.15
C ALA A 144 2.06 -15.48 -0.30
N LEU A 145 2.75 -16.51 -0.82
CA LEU A 145 3.90 -17.14 -0.16
C LEU A 145 5.00 -16.12 0.13
N VAL A 146 5.35 -15.27 -0.83
CA VAL A 146 6.38 -14.25 -0.62
C VAL A 146 5.94 -13.24 0.43
N ILE A 147 4.69 -12.74 0.39
CA ILE A 147 4.17 -11.83 1.42
C ILE A 147 4.25 -12.49 2.81
N GLU A 148 3.80 -13.73 2.94
CA GLU A 148 3.88 -14.51 4.18
C GLU A 148 5.32 -14.59 4.69
N LYS A 149 6.26 -15.10 3.87
CA LYS A 149 7.65 -15.31 4.28
C LYS A 149 8.34 -14.01 4.69
N LEU A 150 8.12 -12.92 3.96
CA LEU A 150 8.71 -11.62 4.29
C LEU A 150 8.19 -11.06 5.60
N THR A 151 6.88 -11.16 5.81
CA THR A 151 6.26 -10.61 7.01
C THR A 151 6.48 -11.50 8.24
N ALA A 152 6.62 -12.81 8.06
CA ALA A 152 7.06 -13.74 9.08
C ALA A 152 8.51 -13.46 9.50
N LEU A 153 9.41 -13.29 8.53
CA LEU A 153 10.82 -12.97 8.79
C LEU A 153 10.97 -11.67 9.60
N ALA A 154 10.18 -10.65 9.27
CA ALA A 154 10.14 -9.41 10.02
C ALA A 154 9.58 -9.62 11.45
N ALA A 155 8.53 -10.41 11.59
CA ALA A 155 7.89 -10.69 12.87
C ALA A 155 8.81 -11.43 13.86
N GLU A 156 9.56 -12.42 13.38
CA GLU A 156 10.57 -13.16 14.17
C GLU A 156 11.63 -12.24 14.79
N ARG A 157 11.89 -11.08 14.17
CA ARG A 157 12.85 -10.07 14.64
C ARG A 157 12.19 -8.91 15.38
N GLY A 158 10.90 -9.05 15.72
CA GLY A 158 10.12 -8.00 16.38
C GLY A 158 9.96 -6.74 15.54
N ALA A 159 10.17 -6.82 14.22
CA ALA A 159 10.15 -5.67 13.32
C ALA A 159 8.74 -5.48 12.74
N PRO A 160 8.00 -4.44 13.14
CA PRO A 160 6.66 -4.19 12.62
C PRO A 160 6.68 -3.86 11.12
N VAL A 161 5.73 -4.42 10.38
CA VAL A 161 5.45 -4.04 9.00
C VAL A 161 4.81 -2.66 9.01
N LEU A 162 5.53 -1.66 8.50
CA LEU A 162 5.03 -0.29 8.40
C LEU A 162 4.20 -0.09 7.13
N HIS A 163 4.65 -0.72 6.05
CA HIS A 163 3.99 -0.63 4.75
C HIS A 163 4.37 -1.83 3.88
N LEU A 164 3.38 -2.44 3.22
CA LEU A 164 3.59 -3.38 2.13
C LEU A 164 2.63 -3.01 1.00
N HIS A 165 3.12 -3.01 -0.23
CA HIS A 165 2.31 -2.71 -1.40
C HIS A 165 2.77 -3.53 -2.61
N THR A 166 1.81 -4.14 -3.29
CA THR A 166 1.99 -4.86 -4.55
C THR A 166 0.70 -4.78 -5.38
N PRO A 167 0.76 -4.54 -6.69
CA PRO A 167 1.95 -4.31 -7.50
C PRO A 167 2.54 -2.90 -7.40
N VAL A 168 3.85 -2.79 -7.53
CA VAL A 168 4.55 -1.50 -7.65
C VAL A 168 5.32 -1.35 -8.96
N ALA A 169 5.72 -0.13 -9.29
CA ALA A 169 6.56 0.13 -10.46
C ALA A 169 7.92 -0.57 -10.29
N PRO A 170 8.41 -1.32 -11.29
CA PRO A 170 9.73 -1.92 -11.23
C PRO A 170 10.82 -0.83 -11.28
N VAL A 171 11.96 -1.10 -10.65
CA VAL A 171 13.14 -0.24 -10.78
C VAL A 171 14.00 -0.81 -11.92
N PRO A 172 14.22 -0.08 -13.02
CA PRO A 172 15.03 -0.57 -14.13
C PRO A 172 16.46 -0.86 -13.69
N ARG A 173 17.11 -1.85 -14.33
CA ARG A 173 18.56 -2.05 -14.21
C ARG A 173 19.24 -0.90 -14.97
N THR A 174 19.72 0.10 -14.25
CA THR A 174 20.52 1.19 -14.84
C THR A 174 21.98 0.78 -14.83
N HIS A 175 22.66 0.84 -15.99
CA HIS A 175 24.10 0.65 -16.04
C HIS A 175 24.80 1.84 -15.37
N ARG A 176 25.95 1.61 -14.73
CA ARG A 176 26.72 2.67 -14.04
C ARG A 176 27.08 3.84 -14.97
N SER A 177 27.28 3.59 -16.27
CA SER A 177 27.58 4.61 -17.29
C SER A 177 26.41 5.55 -17.61
N GLU A 178 25.17 5.19 -17.25
CA GLU A 178 23.98 6.04 -17.41
C GLU A 178 23.72 6.91 -16.16
N ARG A 179 24.57 6.79 -15.13
CA ARG A 179 24.45 7.47 -13.83
C ARG A 179 25.61 8.45 -13.61
N GLY A 180 25.66 9.49 -14.41
CA GLY A 180 26.35 10.74 -14.11
C GLY A 180 25.38 11.86 -14.45
N ASP A 181 24.64 12.35 -13.44
CA ASP A 181 23.95 13.65 -13.29
C ASP A 181 23.33 14.47 -14.47
N GLY A 182 23.38 14.03 -15.73
CA GLY A 182 22.57 14.50 -16.88
C GLY A 182 21.33 13.64 -17.19
N SER A 183 21.07 12.61 -16.37
CA SER A 183 19.75 12.01 -16.12
C SER A 183 18.97 11.28 -17.25
N ASN A 184 19.66 10.52 -18.12
CA ASN A 184 19.04 9.54 -19.05
C ASN A 184 18.44 8.29 -18.33
N GLU A 185 17.75 8.47 -17.21
CA GLU A 185 17.07 7.37 -16.52
C GLU A 185 15.89 6.86 -17.37
N ARG A 186 15.89 5.56 -17.69
CA ARG A 186 14.79 4.95 -18.46
C ARG A 186 13.47 5.14 -17.72
N LEU A 187 12.47 5.64 -18.45
CA LEU A 187 11.06 5.63 -18.05
C LEU A 187 10.67 4.26 -17.51
N ARG A 188 9.97 4.28 -16.38
CA ARG A 188 9.51 3.08 -15.68
C ARG A 188 8.11 2.73 -16.16
N ASP A 189 7.80 1.45 -16.20
CA ASP A 189 6.40 1.01 -16.25
C ASP A 189 5.71 1.44 -14.95
N ALA A 190 4.46 1.93 -15.02
CA ALA A 190 3.76 2.39 -13.82
C ALA A 190 3.40 1.24 -12.86
N ILE A 191 3.37 0.01 -13.37
CA ILE A 191 2.94 -1.20 -12.68
C ILE A 191 3.74 -2.39 -13.17
N GLY A 192 4.24 -3.20 -12.25
CA GLY A 192 4.95 -4.44 -12.55
C GLY A 192 4.75 -5.48 -11.44
N PRO A 193 5.16 -6.74 -11.67
CA PRO A 193 5.14 -7.81 -10.67
C PRO A 193 6.24 -7.59 -9.64
N CYS A 194 6.10 -6.52 -8.88
CA CYS A 194 7.01 -6.10 -7.84
C CYS A 194 6.24 -5.79 -6.57
N LEU A 195 6.89 -6.03 -5.44
CA LEU A 195 6.39 -5.76 -4.10
C LEU A 195 7.34 -4.78 -3.42
N ARG A 196 6.81 -3.70 -2.85
CA ARG A 196 7.55 -2.80 -1.96
C ARG A 196 7.15 -3.07 -0.53
N PHE A 197 8.15 -3.23 0.32
CA PHE A 197 7.97 -3.60 1.71
C PHE A 197 8.81 -2.68 2.58
N SER A 198 8.31 -2.36 3.77
CA SER A 198 9.12 -1.67 4.75
C SER A 198 8.77 -2.05 6.17
N ILE A 199 9.83 -2.15 6.98
CA ILE A 199 9.76 -2.51 8.38
C ILE A 199 10.38 -1.43 9.25
N GLY A 200 9.88 -1.32 10.47
CA GLY A 200 10.53 -0.56 11.54
C GLY A 200 11.49 -1.47 12.28
N VAL A 201 12.74 -1.03 12.46
CA VAL A 201 13.72 -1.74 13.28
C VAL A 201 13.90 -0.95 14.58
N ASP A 202 13.84 -1.62 15.73
CA ASP A 202 14.13 -0.98 17.01
C ASP A 202 15.62 -0.58 17.05
N PRO A 203 15.97 0.70 17.29
CA PRO A 203 17.36 1.11 17.45
C PRO A 203 18.15 0.33 18.51
N LYS A 204 17.46 -0.25 19.51
CA LYS A 204 18.04 -1.08 20.57
C LYS A 204 18.44 -2.48 20.08
N MET A 205 17.88 -2.94 18.96
CA MET A 205 18.21 -4.22 18.34
C MET A 205 19.17 -4.01 17.17
N SER A 206 20.44 -3.78 17.47
CA SER A 206 21.47 -3.41 16.48
C SER A 206 21.70 -4.48 15.41
N GLU A 207 21.56 -5.75 15.75
CA GLU A 207 21.79 -6.89 14.84
C GLU A 207 20.56 -7.24 13.99
N ALA A 208 19.35 -6.93 14.47
CA ALA A 208 18.09 -7.30 13.83
C ALA A 208 17.98 -6.84 12.37
N ARG A 209 18.61 -5.71 12.02
CA ARG A 209 18.68 -5.24 10.63
C ARG A 209 19.54 -6.17 9.76
N LEU A 210 20.76 -6.47 10.20
CA LEU A 210 21.70 -7.27 9.41
C LEU A 210 21.18 -8.71 9.27
N ASP A 211 20.62 -9.27 10.34
CA ASP A 211 20.02 -10.60 10.34
C ASP A 211 18.82 -10.66 9.39
N PHE A 212 17.96 -9.63 9.43
CA PHE A 212 16.85 -9.51 8.50
C PHE A 212 17.33 -9.44 7.04
N GLU A 213 18.31 -8.58 6.74
CA GLU A 213 18.84 -8.42 5.38
C GLU A 213 19.53 -9.70 4.85
N THR A 214 20.22 -10.44 5.73
CA THR A 214 20.91 -11.69 5.40
C THR A 214 19.92 -12.81 5.06
N GLU A 215 18.93 -13.03 5.91
CA GLU A 215 17.90 -14.04 5.69
C GLU A 215 16.98 -13.68 4.52
N LEU A 216 16.72 -12.39 4.31
CA LEU A 216 16.00 -11.93 3.14
C LEU A 216 16.75 -12.25 1.83
N ALA A 217 18.08 -12.14 1.83
CA ALA A 217 18.90 -12.54 0.69
C ALA A 217 18.86 -14.06 0.47
N ALA A 218 18.84 -14.86 1.54
CA ALA A 218 18.68 -16.31 1.47
C ALA A 218 17.31 -16.70 0.87
N LEU A 219 16.22 -16.08 1.33
CA LEU A 219 14.89 -16.27 0.74
C LEU A 219 14.86 -15.88 -0.75
N ALA A 220 15.51 -14.77 -1.13
CA ALA A 220 15.60 -14.35 -2.53
C ALA A 220 16.29 -15.40 -3.39
N GLU A 221 17.34 -16.00 -2.85
CA GLU A 221 18.10 -17.07 -3.51
C GLU A 221 17.35 -18.39 -3.56
N GLU A 222 16.57 -18.74 -2.53
CA GLU A 222 15.75 -19.95 -2.51
C GLU A 222 14.65 -19.91 -3.59
N TYR A 223 13.89 -18.81 -3.65
CA TYR A 223 12.72 -18.69 -4.52
C TYR A 223 13.02 -18.01 -5.86
N GLY A 224 14.24 -17.51 -6.08
CA GLY A 224 14.65 -16.86 -7.33
C GLY A 224 14.08 -15.45 -7.54
N PHE A 225 13.56 -14.78 -6.51
CA PHE A 225 13.05 -13.42 -6.65
C PHE A 225 14.19 -12.39 -6.66
N GLY A 226 13.98 -11.26 -7.35
CA GLY A 226 14.92 -10.15 -7.34
C GLY A 226 14.80 -9.37 -6.04
N LEU A 227 15.93 -8.94 -5.47
CA LEU A 227 15.98 -8.22 -4.20
C LEU A 227 16.78 -6.93 -4.35
N LYS A 228 16.15 -5.81 -3.97
CA LYS A 228 16.79 -4.51 -3.85
C LYS A 228 16.47 -3.87 -2.50
N LEU A 229 17.44 -3.14 -1.96
CA LEU A 229 17.31 -2.37 -0.72
C LEU A 229 17.47 -0.87 -1.02
N ASP A 230 16.80 -0.02 -0.26
CA ASP A 230 16.98 1.43 -0.32
C ASP A 230 18.37 1.85 0.17
N ASP A 231 19.02 2.76 -0.54
CA ASP A 231 20.33 3.28 -0.17
C ASP A 231 20.19 4.36 0.92
N GLN A 232 20.58 4.00 2.13
CA GLN A 232 20.56 4.89 3.30
C GLN A 232 21.95 5.40 3.70
N ARG A 233 22.97 5.25 2.86
CA ARG A 233 24.31 5.75 3.16
C ARG A 233 24.31 7.27 3.23
N LEU A 234 25.07 7.83 4.18
CA LEU A 234 25.27 9.28 4.30
C LEU A 234 25.77 9.85 2.95
N ASN A 235 25.21 11.01 2.54
CA ASN A 235 25.45 11.70 1.26
C ASN A 235 24.88 11.05 -0.01
N ARG A 236 23.99 10.05 0.09
CA ARG A 236 23.23 9.51 -1.06
C ARG A 236 21.77 9.97 -1.02
N VAL A 237 21.17 10.15 -2.20
CA VAL A 237 19.79 10.63 -2.36
C VAL A 237 18.83 9.48 -2.04
N ARG A 238 17.88 9.69 -1.11
CA ARG A 238 16.84 8.67 -0.83
C ARG A 238 16.05 8.35 -2.10
N GLY A 239 15.70 7.08 -2.28
CA GLY A 239 15.05 6.58 -3.50
C GLY A 239 16.01 5.96 -4.52
N GLU A 240 17.30 5.89 -4.20
CA GLU A 240 18.25 5.01 -4.91
C GLU A 240 18.15 3.58 -4.38
N TRP A 241 18.10 2.60 -5.30
CA TRP A 241 17.97 1.19 -4.96
C TRP A 241 19.26 0.42 -5.28
N PHE A 242 19.80 -0.28 -4.28
CA PHE A 242 20.92 -1.19 -4.43
C PHE A 242 20.44 -2.61 -4.70
N THR A 243 21.01 -3.27 -5.71
CA THR A 243 20.62 -4.65 -6.05
C THR A 243 21.46 -5.65 -5.26
N ILE A 244 20.81 -6.43 -4.41
CA ILE A 244 21.43 -7.51 -3.61
C ILE A 244 21.39 -8.82 -4.40
N ARG A 245 20.25 -9.12 -5.03
CA ARG A 245 20.05 -10.28 -5.92
C ARG A 245 19.28 -9.87 -7.16
N GLY A 246 19.72 -10.35 -8.32
CA GLY A 246 18.94 -10.22 -9.56
C GLY A 246 17.79 -11.23 -9.59
N PHE A 247 16.70 -10.90 -10.27
CA PHE A 247 15.61 -11.86 -10.51
C PHE A 247 16.10 -13.04 -11.35
N ASP A 248 15.99 -14.25 -10.79
CA ASP A 248 16.30 -15.52 -11.46
C ASP A 248 14.99 -16.15 -11.93
N ARG A 249 14.69 -15.91 -13.22
CA ARG A 249 13.44 -16.35 -13.84
C ARG A 249 13.27 -17.87 -13.81
N GLU A 250 14.34 -18.61 -14.01
CA GLU A 250 14.26 -20.07 -14.12
C GLU A 250 14.03 -20.68 -12.74
N ARG A 251 14.78 -20.25 -11.74
CA ARG A 251 14.57 -20.68 -10.36
C ARG A 251 13.18 -20.32 -9.85
N TYR A 252 12.71 -19.09 -10.11
CA TYR A 252 11.36 -18.69 -9.75
C TYR A 252 10.29 -19.56 -10.42
N ARG A 253 10.45 -19.88 -11.71
CA ARG A 253 9.55 -20.77 -12.45
C ARG A 253 9.56 -22.18 -11.86
N GLN A 254 10.73 -22.73 -11.53
CA GLN A 254 10.89 -24.04 -10.92
C GLN A 254 10.24 -24.10 -9.54
N ALA A 255 10.53 -23.13 -8.67
CA ALA A 255 9.93 -23.02 -7.35
C ALA A 255 8.40 -22.94 -7.44
N ARG A 256 7.88 -22.06 -8.30
CA ARG A 256 6.44 -21.90 -8.54
C ARG A 256 5.78 -23.21 -9.00
N ASN A 257 6.37 -23.89 -9.98
CA ASN A 257 5.80 -25.12 -10.53
C ASN A 257 5.90 -26.30 -9.55
N ARG A 258 6.94 -26.33 -8.71
CA ARG A 258 7.11 -27.33 -7.66
C ARG A 258 6.11 -27.15 -6.51
N LEU A 259 5.90 -25.90 -6.08
CA LEU A 259 5.08 -25.58 -4.91
C LEU A 259 3.58 -25.54 -5.22
N PHE A 260 3.22 -25.16 -6.44
CA PHE A 260 1.83 -25.00 -6.87
C PHE A 260 1.59 -25.68 -8.23
N PRO A 261 1.80 -27.01 -8.33
CA PRO A 261 1.66 -27.74 -9.60
C PRO A 261 0.22 -27.71 -10.13
N ASP A 262 -0.77 -27.80 -9.23
CA ASP A 262 -2.19 -27.95 -9.56
C ASP A 262 -2.90 -26.61 -9.79
N ALA A 263 -2.29 -25.50 -9.36
CA ALA A 263 -2.87 -24.18 -9.51
C ALA A 263 -2.93 -23.77 -11.00
N PRO A 264 -4.08 -23.24 -11.51
CA PRO A 264 -4.22 -22.88 -12.91
C PRO A 264 -3.19 -21.82 -13.37
N ALA A 265 -2.68 -21.98 -14.59
CA ALA A 265 -1.83 -20.99 -15.26
C ALA A 265 -2.67 -19.93 -16.02
N LEU A 266 -3.92 -19.72 -15.61
CA LEU A 266 -4.84 -18.75 -16.20
C LEU A 266 -4.84 -17.46 -15.38
N THR A 267 -5.05 -16.33 -16.06
CA THR A 267 -5.25 -15.03 -15.40
C THR A 267 -6.66 -14.97 -14.80
N PRO A 268 -6.82 -14.60 -13.51
CA PRO A 268 -8.13 -14.48 -12.89
C PRO A 268 -8.98 -13.41 -13.56
N ARG A 269 -10.24 -13.73 -13.87
CA ARG A 269 -11.19 -12.79 -14.50
C ARG A 269 -11.99 -12.00 -13.47
N THR A 270 -12.12 -12.54 -12.27
CA THR A 270 -12.86 -11.98 -11.15
C THR A 270 -12.03 -12.07 -9.89
N ALA A 271 -12.23 -11.10 -9.00
CA ALA A 271 -11.60 -11.06 -7.70
C ALA A 271 -12.52 -10.38 -6.69
N VAL A 272 -12.31 -10.70 -5.41
CA VAL A 272 -12.92 -10.00 -4.29
C VAL A 272 -11.88 -9.11 -3.63
N ILE A 273 -12.34 -8.02 -3.03
CA ILE A 273 -11.54 -7.21 -2.12
C ILE A 273 -11.82 -7.70 -0.71
N ALA A 274 -10.77 -7.99 0.06
CA ALA A 274 -10.86 -8.30 1.48
C ALA A 274 -10.04 -7.28 2.29
N SER A 275 -10.70 -6.55 3.18
CA SER A 275 -10.06 -5.65 4.15
C SER A 275 -10.11 -6.29 5.53
N ILE A 276 -8.97 -6.79 6.00
CA ILE A 276 -8.81 -7.41 7.32
C ILE A 276 -8.30 -6.35 8.29
N ILE A 277 -9.00 -6.17 9.41
CA ILE A 277 -8.81 -5.05 10.33
C ILE A 277 -8.62 -5.58 11.75
N GLY A 278 -7.61 -5.09 12.42
CA GLY A 278 -7.33 -5.47 13.80
C GLY A 278 -6.27 -4.60 14.48
N PRO A 279 -6.08 -4.78 15.80
CA PRO A 279 -5.01 -4.11 16.54
C PRO A 279 -3.64 -4.47 15.94
N SER A 280 -2.77 -3.47 15.72
CA SER A 280 -1.48 -3.72 15.10
C SER A 280 -0.57 -4.59 15.95
N ARG A 281 -0.06 -5.68 15.39
CA ARG A 281 0.91 -6.59 16.02
C ARG A 281 1.88 -7.12 14.98
N THR A 282 3.08 -7.50 15.41
CA THR A 282 4.02 -8.25 14.56
C THR A 282 3.44 -9.63 14.25
N GLY A 283 3.65 -10.13 13.03
CA GLY A 283 3.22 -11.48 12.62
C GLY A 283 1.78 -11.61 12.14
N THR A 284 0.90 -10.65 12.39
CA THR A 284 -0.52 -10.76 11.99
C THR A 284 -0.72 -10.80 10.48
N THR A 285 0.11 -10.07 9.72
CA THR A 285 0.10 -10.16 8.25
C THR A 285 0.52 -11.55 7.76
N ALA A 286 1.54 -12.13 8.39
CA ALA A 286 2.02 -13.45 8.03
C ALA A 286 0.95 -14.50 8.31
N ALA A 287 0.32 -14.44 9.49
CA ALA A 287 -0.77 -15.33 9.88
C ALA A 287 -1.96 -15.23 8.91
N ALA A 288 -2.42 -14.02 8.60
CA ALA A 288 -3.56 -13.82 7.71
C ALA A 288 -3.31 -14.36 6.30
N VAL A 289 -2.13 -14.09 5.74
CA VAL A 289 -1.77 -14.56 4.39
C VAL A 289 -1.47 -16.05 4.37
N ALA A 290 -0.88 -16.61 5.43
CA ALA A 290 -0.67 -18.04 5.58
C ALA A 290 -2.01 -18.81 5.62
N ALA A 291 -2.99 -18.32 6.39
CA ALA A 291 -4.31 -18.94 6.49
C ALA A 291 -5.12 -18.89 5.17
N LEU A 292 -4.95 -17.84 4.37
CA LEU A 292 -5.47 -17.78 2.99
C LEU A 292 -4.76 -18.79 2.09
N ARG A 293 -3.42 -18.83 2.12
CA ARG A 293 -2.63 -19.73 1.28
C ARG A 293 -2.88 -21.21 1.62
N ALA A 294 -3.10 -21.53 2.89
CA ALA A 294 -3.45 -22.88 3.35
C ALA A 294 -4.79 -23.40 2.79
N ARG A 295 -5.62 -22.50 2.22
CA ARG A 295 -6.86 -22.80 1.50
C ARG A 295 -6.73 -22.66 -0.02
N GLY A 296 -5.50 -22.54 -0.53
CA GLY A 296 -5.25 -22.31 -1.95
C GLY A 296 -5.64 -20.92 -2.45
N ILE A 297 -5.89 -19.95 -1.56
CA ILE A 297 -6.22 -18.57 -1.95
C ILE A 297 -4.93 -17.77 -2.12
N GLY A 298 -4.65 -17.34 -3.36
CA GLY A 298 -3.55 -16.45 -3.67
C GLY A 298 -3.85 -14.97 -3.43
N VAL A 299 -2.85 -14.11 -3.60
CA VAL A 299 -2.97 -12.66 -3.48
C VAL A 299 -2.58 -12.02 -4.81
N LEU A 300 -3.54 -11.44 -5.53
CA LEU A 300 -3.25 -10.67 -6.74
C LEU A 300 -2.52 -9.38 -6.37
N ALA A 301 -3.04 -8.68 -5.36
CA ALA A 301 -2.65 -7.33 -5.03
C ALA A 301 -2.86 -7.10 -3.53
N ALA A 302 -2.02 -6.27 -2.90
CA ALA A 302 -2.09 -6.00 -1.48
C ALA A 302 -1.64 -4.58 -1.15
N SER A 303 -2.32 -3.96 -0.19
CA SER A 303 -1.90 -2.74 0.50
C SER A 303 -2.05 -2.95 1.99
N ILE A 304 -0.93 -2.95 2.70
CA ILE A 304 -0.88 -3.19 4.14
C ILE A 304 -0.29 -1.96 4.79
N SER A 305 -1.00 -1.43 5.78
CA SER A 305 -0.57 -0.27 6.53
C SER A 305 -1.09 -0.33 7.96
N SER A 306 -0.34 0.29 8.88
CA SER A 306 -0.86 0.60 10.21
C SER A 306 -1.20 2.08 10.28
N MET A 307 -2.42 2.40 10.69
CA MET A 307 -2.95 3.74 10.92
C MET A 307 -3.49 3.79 12.35
N HIS A 308 -3.03 4.74 13.16
CA HIS A 308 -3.35 4.80 14.61
C HIS A 308 -3.18 3.50 15.40
N ARG A 309 -2.17 2.69 15.06
CA ARG A 309 -1.87 1.39 15.70
C ARG A 309 -2.98 0.35 15.51
N THR A 310 -3.77 0.55 14.45
CA THR A 310 -4.70 -0.41 13.87
C THR A 310 -4.13 -0.82 12.51
N THR A 311 -4.05 -2.12 12.25
CA THR A 311 -3.57 -2.66 10.98
C THR A 311 -4.74 -2.85 10.04
N PHE A 312 -4.55 -2.41 8.80
CA PHE A 312 -5.42 -2.66 7.68
C PHE A 312 -4.65 -3.50 6.65
N ILE A 313 -5.08 -4.75 6.46
CA ILE A 313 -4.58 -5.64 5.41
C ILE A 313 -5.62 -5.65 4.30
N ASN A 314 -5.40 -4.83 3.27
CA ASN A 314 -6.28 -4.75 2.11
C ASN A 314 -5.74 -5.66 1.01
N LEU A 315 -6.49 -6.69 0.64
CA LEU A 315 -6.11 -7.71 -0.32
C LEU A 315 -7.09 -7.75 -1.50
N VAL A 316 -6.55 -8.00 -2.69
CA VAL A 316 -7.33 -8.41 -3.86
C VAL A 316 -7.09 -9.90 -4.05
N LEU A 317 -8.14 -10.70 -3.86
CA LEU A 317 -8.09 -12.15 -3.84
C LEU A 317 -8.78 -12.68 -5.10
N PRO A 318 -8.11 -13.52 -5.91
CA PRO A 318 -8.74 -14.08 -7.10
C PRO A 318 -9.84 -15.06 -6.70
N VAL A 319 -10.97 -15.01 -7.39
CA VAL A 319 -12.06 -15.98 -7.23
C VAL A 319 -11.79 -17.15 -8.17
N ALA A 320 -11.95 -18.40 -7.69
CA ALA A 320 -11.71 -19.58 -8.52
C ALA A 320 -12.57 -19.55 -9.80
N ALA A 321 -12.04 -20.08 -10.90
CA ALA A 321 -12.65 -19.95 -12.23
C ALA A 321 -14.02 -20.64 -12.36
N ASP A 322 -14.27 -21.62 -11.49
CA ASP A 322 -15.45 -22.46 -11.36
C ASP A 322 -16.33 -22.11 -10.15
N ALA A 323 -15.91 -21.15 -9.32
CA ALA A 323 -16.70 -20.72 -8.17
C ALA A 323 -17.98 -19.99 -8.64
N PRO A 324 -19.13 -20.22 -7.98
CA PRO A 324 -20.36 -19.51 -8.28
C PRO A 324 -20.12 -17.99 -8.19
N GLU A 325 -20.60 -17.24 -9.19
CA GLU A 325 -20.33 -15.80 -9.38
C GLU A 325 -20.78 -14.91 -8.20
N ALA A 326 -21.57 -15.43 -7.25
CA ALA A 326 -22.22 -14.66 -6.20
C ALA A 326 -21.59 -14.89 -4.82
N SER A 327 -20.36 -14.39 -4.59
CA SER A 327 -20.03 -13.98 -3.22
C SER A 327 -20.76 -12.66 -2.96
N GLN A 328 -21.69 -12.65 -2.01
CA GLN A 328 -22.29 -11.41 -1.54
C GLN A 328 -21.27 -10.63 -0.71
N GLN A 329 -21.38 -9.30 -0.75
CA GLN A 329 -20.75 -8.42 0.23
C GLN A 329 -20.99 -8.93 1.64
N TRP A 330 -19.95 -8.89 2.47
CA TRP A 330 -20.04 -9.47 3.81
C TRP A 330 -19.07 -8.81 4.79
N THR A 331 -19.50 -8.70 6.05
CA THR A 331 -18.65 -8.29 7.17
C THR A 331 -18.78 -9.26 8.33
N GLY A 332 -17.69 -9.51 9.06
CA GLY A 332 -17.73 -10.41 10.22
C GLY A 332 -16.35 -10.79 10.74
N GLY A 333 -16.27 -11.91 11.47
CA GLY A 333 -15.03 -12.42 12.06
C GLY A 333 -14.08 -13.03 11.02
N TRP A 334 -12.77 -13.00 11.29
CA TRP A 334 -11.76 -13.59 10.42
C TRP A 334 -12.04 -15.06 10.04
N LEU A 335 -12.38 -15.89 11.03
CA LEU A 335 -12.64 -17.32 10.81
C LEU A 335 -13.84 -17.56 9.90
N ASP A 336 -14.94 -16.83 10.11
CA ASP A 336 -16.14 -16.90 9.26
C ASP A 336 -15.83 -16.43 7.83
N ALA A 337 -14.94 -15.44 7.68
CA ALA A 337 -14.52 -14.92 6.39
C ALA A 337 -13.78 -16.00 5.58
N LEU A 338 -12.89 -16.76 6.22
CA LEU A 338 -12.12 -17.82 5.57
C LEU A 338 -13.03 -18.89 4.97
N SER A 339 -14.06 -19.32 5.70
CA SER A 339 -15.06 -20.27 5.19
C SER A 339 -15.84 -19.73 3.99
N ARG A 340 -16.03 -18.42 3.90
CA ARG A 340 -16.78 -17.76 2.81
C ARG A 340 -15.93 -17.47 1.57
N LEU A 341 -14.64 -17.20 1.76
CA LEU A 341 -13.69 -16.98 0.66
C LEU A 341 -13.36 -18.28 -0.10
N GLY A 342 -13.74 -19.43 0.47
CA GLY A 342 -13.62 -20.75 -0.15
C GLY A 342 -12.31 -21.46 0.17
N GLY A 343 -12.19 -22.69 -0.34
CA GLY A 343 -11.03 -23.56 -0.17
C GLY A 343 -11.15 -24.50 1.04
N ASP A 344 -10.85 -25.77 0.81
CA ASP A 344 -10.66 -26.73 1.89
C ASP A 344 -9.32 -26.42 2.59
N ALA A 345 -9.32 -26.45 3.91
CA ALA A 345 -8.10 -26.23 4.68
C ALA A 345 -7.28 -27.52 4.67
N ASP A 346 -6.10 -27.50 4.07
CA ASP A 346 -5.16 -28.63 4.12
C ASP A 346 -4.49 -28.78 5.51
N ALA A 347 -4.53 -27.72 6.31
CA ALA A 347 -4.00 -27.67 7.67
C ALA A 347 -4.75 -26.65 8.52
N GLU A 348 -4.82 -26.85 9.84
CA GLU A 348 -5.32 -25.82 10.76
C GLU A 348 -4.24 -24.73 10.95
N PRO A 349 -4.47 -23.50 10.47
CA PRO A 349 -3.56 -22.40 10.75
C PRO A 349 -3.65 -21.98 12.22
N ASP A 350 -2.52 -21.60 12.83
CA ASP A 350 -2.50 -20.92 14.12
C ASP A 350 -3.05 -19.48 13.95
N ASP A 351 -4.37 -19.36 14.03
CA ASP A 351 -5.09 -18.09 13.89
C ASP A 351 -5.17 -17.30 15.21
N SER A 352 -4.46 -17.73 16.27
CA SER A 352 -4.55 -17.11 17.61
C SER A 352 -4.20 -15.60 17.60
N LEU A 353 -3.35 -15.17 16.67
CA LEU A 353 -2.95 -13.77 16.51
C LEU A 353 -4.04 -12.86 15.92
N ILE A 354 -4.97 -13.45 15.16
CA ILE A 354 -5.96 -12.73 14.33
C ILE A 354 -7.41 -13.22 14.55
N ALA A 355 -7.65 -14.12 15.50
CA ALA A 355 -8.97 -14.68 15.79
C ALA A 355 -10.03 -13.60 16.13
N ASP A 356 -9.61 -12.47 16.73
CA ASP A 356 -10.49 -11.36 17.09
C ASP A 356 -10.57 -10.26 16.02
N TRP A 357 -9.98 -10.48 14.85
CA TRP A 357 -9.99 -9.53 13.74
C TRP A 357 -11.31 -9.58 12.98
N LYS A 358 -11.65 -8.47 12.33
CA LYS A 358 -12.83 -8.36 11.49
C LYS A 358 -12.43 -8.20 10.03
N VAL A 359 -13.31 -8.63 9.15
CA VAL A 359 -13.12 -8.56 7.70
C VAL A 359 -14.31 -7.87 7.08
N ALA A 360 -14.06 -6.99 6.11
CA ALA A 360 -15.02 -6.56 5.12
C ALA A 360 -14.63 -7.20 3.77
N VAL A 361 -15.60 -7.80 3.08
CA VAL A 361 -15.41 -8.48 1.80
C VAL A 361 -16.38 -7.90 0.78
N SER A 362 -15.86 -7.47 -0.37
CA SER A 362 -16.66 -7.04 -1.51
C SER A 362 -17.28 -8.24 -2.24
N PRO A 363 -18.32 -8.03 -3.06
CA PRO A 363 -18.69 -9.08 -4.01
C PRO A 363 -17.57 -9.32 -5.03
N ALA A 364 -17.67 -10.44 -5.74
CA ALA A 364 -16.80 -10.74 -6.87
C ALA A 364 -16.97 -9.68 -7.96
N MET A 365 -15.87 -9.02 -8.33
CA MET A 365 -15.85 -7.98 -9.35
C MET A 365 -14.90 -8.36 -10.48
N ARG A 366 -15.18 -7.85 -11.68
CA ARG A 366 -14.37 -8.12 -12.87
C ARG A 366 -12.99 -7.47 -12.76
N CYS A 367 -11.95 -8.26 -13.01
CA CYS A 367 -10.58 -7.77 -13.09
C CYS A 367 -10.29 -7.12 -14.44
N THR A 368 -9.55 -6.01 -14.43
CA THR A 368 -8.95 -5.40 -15.62
C THR A 368 -7.45 -5.22 -15.43
N TYR A 369 -6.65 -5.83 -16.30
CA TYR A 369 -5.19 -5.75 -16.26
C TYR A 369 -4.68 -4.72 -17.28
N PRO A 370 -3.59 -4.01 -16.97
CA PRO A 370 -2.96 -3.12 -17.94
C PRO A 370 -2.49 -3.92 -19.17
N PRO A 371 -2.58 -3.36 -20.39
CA PRO A 371 -2.05 -4.00 -21.59
C PRO A 371 -0.53 -4.24 -21.45
N SER A 372 -0.06 -5.37 -22.01
CA SER A 372 1.34 -5.81 -21.93
C SER A 372 2.31 -4.80 -22.57
N SER A 373 3.29 -4.32 -21.80
CA SER A 373 4.42 -3.51 -22.30
C SER A 373 5.43 -4.31 -23.14
N GLN A 374 5.40 -5.65 -23.06
CA GLN A 374 6.34 -6.52 -23.81
C GLN A 374 5.93 -6.77 -25.27
N GLN A 375 4.65 -6.63 -25.63
CA GLN A 375 4.23 -6.72 -27.04
C GLN A 375 4.28 -5.38 -27.78
N THR A 376 4.37 -4.26 -27.06
CA THR A 376 4.34 -2.92 -27.67
C THR A 376 5.72 -2.37 -28.00
N GLY A 377 6.79 -2.96 -27.44
CA GLY A 377 8.09 -2.31 -27.42
C GLY A 377 7.94 -0.96 -26.74
N ALA A 378 8.21 -0.88 -25.43
CA ALA A 378 8.22 0.39 -24.70
C ALA A 378 9.26 1.42 -25.24
N THR A 379 9.89 1.12 -26.38
CA THR A 379 10.76 1.97 -27.21
C THR A 379 10.26 2.16 -28.66
N THR A 380 9.04 1.69 -29.02
CA THR A 380 8.58 1.65 -30.43
C THR A 380 7.17 2.18 -30.68
N THR A 381 6.24 2.17 -29.71
CA THR A 381 4.82 2.54 -29.97
C THR A 381 4.15 3.51 -28.98
N GLY A 382 4.82 3.97 -27.91
CA GLY A 382 4.30 5.05 -27.06
C GLY A 382 3.08 4.73 -26.17
N ARG A 383 2.48 3.55 -26.27
CA ARG A 383 1.31 3.12 -25.47
C ARG A 383 1.75 2.36 -24.21
N VAL A 384 2.25 3.06 -23.21
CA VAL A 384 2.57 2.48 -21.90
C VAL A 384 2.00 3.38 -20.80
N PRO A 385 1.40 2.83 -19.73
CA PRO A 385 1.12 3.61 -18.54
C PRO A 385 2.43 4.04 -17.86
N TYR A 386 2.63 5.36 -17.72
CA TYR A 386 3.77 5.96 -17.05
C TYR A 386 3.43 6.35 -15.61
N PRO A 387 4.34 6.17 -14.64
CA PRO A 387 4.13 6.62 -13.28
C PRO A 387 4.39 8.12 -13.17
N ILE A 388 3.45 8.85 -12.57
CA ILE A 388 3.70 10.18 -12.02
C ILE A 388 3.64 10.06 -10.50
N TRP A 389 4.68 10.54 -9.84
CA TRP A 389 4.79 10.56 -8.40
C TRP A 389 4.40 11.92 -7.87
N LEU A 390 3.64 11.92 -6.78
CA LEU A 390 3.19 13.10 -6.08
C LEU A 390 3.67 13.01 -4.63
N TRP A 391 4.20 14.11 -4.11
CA TRP A 391 4.45 14.31 -2.69
C TRP A 391 3.88 15.65 -2.26
N TRP A 392 3.34 15.70 -1.04
CA TRP A 392 2.84 16.94 -0.46
C TRP A 392 3.03 17.00 1.05
N GLN A 393 3.09 18.22 1.54
CA GLN A 393 2.93 18.60 2.93
C GLN A 393 2.06 19.86 2.96
N LEU A 394 0.90 19.74 3.59
CA LEU A 394 -0.09 20.81 3.68
C LEU A 394 -0.53 20.97 5.14
N PRO A 395 -0.93 22.17 5.59
CA PRO A 395 -1.63 22.32 6.85
C PRO A 395 -2.86 21.41 6.89
N HIS A 396 -3.08 20.76 8.01
CA HIS A 396 -4.29 19.98 8.26
C HIS A 396 -5.52 20.89 8.14
N ARG A 397 -6.68 20.30 7.79
CA ARG A 397 -7.96 21.01 7.56
C ARG A 397 -7.96 22.00 6.38
N THR A 398 -6.95 21.93 5.52
CA THR A 398 -6.90 22.67 4.27
C THR A 398 -7.81 22.04 3.21
N VAL A 399 -7.49 20.80 2.87
CA VAL A 399 -8.07 20.01 1.78
C VAL A 399 -7.95 18.55 2.16
N ASP A 400 -9.01 17.78 1.95
CA ASP A 400 -8.97 16.34 2.19
C ASP A 400 -8.10 15.68 1.09
N THR A 401 -7.43 14.58 1.44
CA THR A 401 -6.50 13.90 0.52
C THR A 401 -7.19 13.43 -0.77
N PRO A 402 -8.39 12.80 -0.73
CA PRO A 402 -9.18 12.50 -1.92
C PRO A 402 -9.43 13.73 -2.80
N ALA A 403 -9.83 14.86 -2.24
CA ALA A 403 -10.07 16.09 -3.00
C ALA A 403 -8.80 16.62 -3.69
N LEU A 404 -7.65 16.60 -2.99
CA LEU A 404 -6.35 16.94 -3.58
C LEU A 404 -6.01 16.01 -4.76
N LEU A 405 -6.21 14.70 -4.58
CA LEU A 405 -5.92 13.71 -5.62
C LEU A 405 -6.82 13.88 -6.84
N THR A 406 -8.11 14.16 -6.63
CA THR A 406 -9.06 14.47 -7.71
C THR A 406 -8.65 15.71 -8.50
N GLU A 407 -8.23 16.78 -7.83
CA GLU A 407 -7.77 17.98 -8.53
C GLU A 407 -6.45 17.72 -9.29
N VAL A 408 -5.52 16.93 -8.73
CA VAL A 408 -4.30 16.51 -9.43
C VAL A 408 -4.64 15.70 -10.69
N GLN A 409 -5.59 14.77 -10.62
CA GLN A 409 -6.05 14.02 -11.79
C GLN A 409 -6.71 14.95 -12.83
N ALA A 410 -7.50 15.93 -12.38
CA ALA A 410 -8.12 16.93 -13.26
C ALA A 410 -7.07 17.81 -13.95
N ALA A 411 -6.03 18.22 -13.23
CA ALA A 411 -4.91 19.01 -13.73
C ALA A 411 -4.07 18.26 -14.78
N LEU A 412 -3.94 16.93 -14.65
CA LEU A 412 -3.23 16.09 -15.61
C LEU A 412 -4.08 15.67 -16.83
N ARG A 413 -5.41 15.80 -16.74
CA ARG A 413 -6.36 15.37 -17.79
C ARG A 413 -6.08 15.94 -19.19
N PRO A 414 -5.67 17.21 -19.38
CA PRO A 414 -5.34 17.73 -20.71
C PRO A 414 -4.20 16.96 -21.42
N TYR A 415 -3.31 16.33 -20.65
CA TYR A 415 -2.12 15.63 -21.14
C TYR A 415 -2.31 14.11 -21.19
N ALA A 416 -3.41 13.59 -20.63
CA ALA A 416 -3.60 12.17 -20.39
C ALA A 416 -4.94 11.68 -20.93
N ARG A 417 -4.92 10.60 -21.72
CA ARG A 417 -6.12 9.85 -22.08
C ARG A 417 -6.76 9.17 -20.87
N ARG A 418 -5.92 8.71 -19.93
CA ARG A 418 -6.32 8.04 -18.69
C ARG A 418 -5.36 8.42 -17.57
N CYS A 419 -5.89 8.81 -16.42
CA CYS A 419 -5.11 9.14 -15.23
C CYS A 419 -5.79 8.55 -14.00
N GLU A 420 -5.10 7.64 -13.31
CA GLU A 420 -5.64 6.90 -12.17
C GLU A 420 -4.67 6.95 -11.00
N VAL A 421 -5.19 7.09 -9.79
CA VAL A 421 -4.37 6.93 -8.58
C VAL A 421 -4.19 5.45 -8.32
N ALA A 422 -2.97 4.93 -8.50
CA ALA A 422 -2.65 3.55 -8.19
C ALA A 422 -2.43 3.34 -6.70
N TYR A 423 -1.91 4.37 -6.04
CA TYR A 423 -1.61 4.35 -4.62
C TYR A 423 -1.58 5.76 -4.08
N ALA A 424 -2.12 5.96 -2.89
CA ALA A 424 -1.89 7.14 -2.10
C ALA A 424 -1.83 6.80 -0.62
N GLN A 425 -1.06 7.58 0.11
CA GLN A 425 -1.03 7.53 1.56
C GLN A 425 -0.79 8.92 2.10
N SER A 426 -1.55 9.32 3.11
CA SER A 426 -1.28 10.54 3.88
C SER A 426 -1.49 10.30 5.37
N ARG A 427 -0.79 11.12 6.16
CA ARG A 427 -0.77 11.03 7.62
C ARG A 427 -0.59 12.41 8.23
N LEU A 428 -1.36 12.68 9.28
CA LEU A 428 -1.18 13.80 10.18
C LEU A 428 0.12 13.62 10.96
N CYS A 429 1.03 14.57 10.76
CA CYS A 429 2.31 14.65 11.45
C CYS A 429 2.25 15.67 12.59
N ARG A 430 3.32 15.71 13.41
CA ARG A 430 3.47 16.75 14.44
C ARG A 430 3.41 18.15 13.79
N GLY A 431 2.76 19.08 14.48
CA GLY A 431 2.60 20.47 14.00
C GLY A 431 1.39 20.69 13.09
N ASP A 432 0.39 19.80 13.13
CA ASP A 432 -0.86 19.92 12.38
C ASP A 432 -0.64 20.00 10.85
N LEU A 433 0.31 19.20 10.36
CA LEU A 433 0.65 19.09 8.95
C LEU A 433 0.29 17.69 8.44
N VAL A 434 -0.44 17.61 7.34
CA VAL A 434 -0.67 16.36 6.62
C VAL A 434 0.43 16.19 5.59
N ARG A 435 1.22 15.11 5.75
CA ARG A 435 2.19 14.68 4.75
C ARG A 435 1.60 13.53 3.97
N GLY A 436 1.79 13.54 2.66
CA GLY A 436 1.36 12.43 1.85
C GLY A 436 2.19 12.23 0.58
N ARG A 437 1.94 11.08 -0.02
CA ARG A 437 2.56 10.61 -1.25
C ARG A 437 1.56 9.83 -2.07
N ALA A 438 1.67 9.91 -3.38
CA ALA A 438 0.86 9.13 -4.29
C ALA A 438 1.65 8.72 -5.54
N LYS A 439 1.18 7.64 -6.16
CA LYS A 439 1.60 7.19 -7.49
C LYS A 439 0.36 7.22 -8.39
N LEU A 440 0.42 8.02 -9.44
CA LEU A 440 -0.57 8.06 -10.50
C LEU A 440 -0.08 7.23 -11.68
N ILE A 441 -0.98 6.46 -12.28
CA ILE A 441 -0.80 5.80 -13.57
C ILE A 441 -1.34 6.74 -14.64
N VAL A 442 -0.48 7.15 -15.56
CA VAL A 442 -0.82 8.10 -16.63
C VAL A 442 -0.60 7.47 -17.99
N MET A 443 -1.65 7.42 -18.78
CA MET A 443 -1.59 7.10 -20.20
C MET A 443 -1.69 8.41 -20.97
N LEU A 444 -0.61 8.80 -21.67
CA LEU A 444 -0.56 10.05 -22.42
C LEU A 444 -1.65 10.12 -23.49
N SER A 445 -2.13 11.34 -23.77
CA SER A 445 -3.14 11.60 -24.81
C SER A 445 -2.57 11.42 -26.22
N GLN A 446 -1.28 11.69 -26.41
CA GLN A 446 -0.57 11.53 -27.66
C GLN A 446 0.42 10.37 -27.59
N GLU A 447 0.46 9.58 -28.67
CA GLU A 447 1.40 8.48 -28.81
C GLU A 447 2.71 8.97 -29.39
N HIS A 448 3.82 8.68 -28.69
CA HIS A 448 5.15 9.08 -29.12
C HIS A 448 6.10 7.89 -29.07
N ARG A 449 6.84 7.69 -30.16
CA ARG A 449 7.81 6.58 -30.26
C ARG A 449 9.14 6.91 -29.61
N ASP A 450 9.47 8.20 -29.54
CA ASP A 450 10.72 8.71 -29.00
C ASP A 450 10.66 8.87 -27.48
N HIS A 451 11.67 8.31 -26.80
CA HIS A 451 11.80 8.34 -25.36
C HIS A 451 11.97 9.75 -24.80
N GLU A 452 12.81 10.57 -25.44
CA GLU A 452 13.08 11.94 -24.99
C GLU A 452 11.83 12.82 -25.10
N THR A 453 11.05 12.62 -26.16
CA THR A 453 9.76 13.29 -26.34
C THR A 453 8.76 12.90 -25.26
N VAL A 454 8.62 11.60 -24.94
CA VAL A 454 7.74 11.16 -23.84
C VAL A 454 8.19 11.75 -22.51
N GLN A 455 9.50 11.78 -22.23
CA GLN A 455 10.03 12.37 -21.00
C GLN A 455 9.71 13.86 -20.88
N ARG A 456 9.88 14.64 -21.97
CA ARG A 456 9.55 16.06 -22.01
C ARG A 456 8.06 16.28 -21.77
N LEU A 457 7.18 15.54 -22.45
CA LEU A 457 5.74 15.65 -22.26
C LEU A 457 5.30 15.36 -20.83
N LEU A 458 5.89 14.34 -20.20
CA LEU A 458 5.62 14.03 -18.79
C LEU A 458 6.13 15.15 -17.87
N ALA A 459 7.30 15.72 -18.14
CA ALA A 459 7.85 16.84 -17.37
C ALA A 459 6.93 18.07 -17.47
N ASP A 460 6.59 18.49 -18.69
CA ASP A 460 5.71 19.62 -18.97
C ASP A 460 4.33 19.43 -18.33
N ALA A 461 3.76 18.23 -18.45
CA ALA A 461 2.48 17.89 -17.81
C ALA A 461 2.56 17.99 -16.29
N THR A 462 3.64 17.49 -15.67
CA THR A 462 3.82 17.60 -14.21
C THR A 462 4.04 19.03 -13.74
N GLU A 463 4.76 19.85 -14.51
CA GLU A 463 5.01 21.25 -14.18
C GLU A 463 3.72 22.08 -14.27
N ALA A 464 2.98 21.94 -15.38
CA ALA A 464 1.70 22.62 -15.57
C ALA A 464 0.67 22.21 -14.51
N ALA A 465 0.57 20.91 -14.22
CA ALA A 465 -0.32 20.42 -13.16
C ALA A 465 0.11 20.95 -11.78
N GLN A 466 1.41 20.96 -11.48
CA GLN A 466 1.92 21.50 -10.22
C GLN A 466 1.61 22.99 -10.06
N LEU A 467 1.78 23.80 -11.12
CA LEU A 467 1.46 25.22 -11.11
C LEU A 467 -0.03 25.44 -10.81
N ARG A 468 -0.91 24.74 -11.52
CA ARG A 468 -2.37 24.80 -11.30
C ARG A 468 -2.75 24.46 -9.85
N ILE A 469 -2.17 23.40 -9.27
CA ILE A 469 -2.48 23.02 -7.89
C ILE A 469 -1.99 24.08 -6.89
N ARG A 470 -0.83 24.70 -7.15
CA ARG A 470 -0.29 25.76 -6.32
C ARG A 470 -1.10 27.06 -6.39
N GLU A 471 -1.79 27.31 -7.50
CA GLU A 471 -2.74 28.44 -7.63
C GLU A 471 -4.09 28.12 -6.97
N TRP A 472 -4.56 26.88 -7.12
CA TRP A 472 -5.83 26.42 -6.57
C TRP A 472 -5.83 26.37 -5.03
N LEU A 473 -4.76 25.87 -4.40
CA LEU A 473 -4.71 25.69 -2.94
C LEU A 473 -4.90 27.02 -2.15
N PRO A 474 -4.19 28.12 -2.47
CA PRO A 474 -4.44 29.42 -1.84
C PRO A 474 -5.82 30.00 -2.16
N ALA A 475 -6.35 29.77 -3.37
CA ALA A 475 -7.68 30.23 -3.76
C ALA A 475 -8.82 29.59 -2.92
N LEU A 476 -8.56 28.48 -2.23
CA LEU A 476 -9.49 27.95 -1.22
C LEU A 476 -9.65 28.88 0.00
N GLY A 477 -8.80 29.91 0.13
CA GLY A 477 -8.84 30.93 1.18
C GLY A 477 -8.34 30.45 2.55
N ARG A 478 -7.70 29.27 2.60
CA ARG A 478 -7.43 28.51 3.84
C ARG A 478 -5.96 28.22 4.10
N VAL A 479 -5.06 28.64 3.20
CA VAL A 479 -3.66 28.23 3.23
C VAL A 479 -2.76 29.39 2.90
N ASP A 480 -1.83 29.66 3.80
CA ASP A 480 -0.68 30.48 3.48
C ASP A 480 0.16 29.74 2.41
N PRO A 481 0.35 30.34 1.21
CA PRO A 481 1.16 29.73 0.15
C PRO A 481 2.56 29.30 0.63
N SER A 482 3.12 30.02 1.62
CA SER A 482 4.43 29.72 2.19
C SER A 482 4.48 28.39 2.95
N LYS A 483 3.32 27.84 3.34
CA LYS A 483 3.17 26.56 4.07
C LYS A 483 2.83 25.38 3.16
N VAL A 484 2.55 25.63 1.88
CA VAL A 484 2.33 24.59 0.88
C VAL A 484 3.68 24.06 0.42
N ARG A 485 3.89 22.75 0.56
CA ARG A 485 4.98 22.05 -0.13
C ARG A 485 4.36 20.95 -0.96
N LEU A 486 4.55 21.00 -2.27
CA LEU A 486 3.96 20.06 -3.20
C LEU A 486 4.88 19.88 -4.41
N ARG A 487 5.09 18.63 -4.79
CA ARG A 487 5.96 18.21 -5.90
C ARG A 487 5.30 17.11 -6.71
N LEU A 488 5.17 17.32 -8.02
CA LEU A 488 4.86 16.26 -8.98
C LEU A 488 6.12 15.96 -9.79
N SER A 489 6.35 14.68 -10.10
CA SER A 489 7.45 14.29 -10.95
C SER A 489 7.23 12.93 -11.62
N PRO A 490 7.64 12.73 -12.88
CA PRO A 490 7.71 11.39 -13.47
C PRO A 490 8.80 10.51 -12.84
N ARG A 491 9.67 11.08 -11.98
CA ARG A 491 10.81 10.39 -11.36
C ARG A 491 10.69 10.43 -9.84
N GLU A 492 10.55 9.25 -9.24
CA GLU A 492 10.34 9.11 -7.79
C GLU A 492 11.45 9.77 -6.95
N ARG A 493 12.71 9.60 -7.35
CA ARG A 493 13.89 10.19 -6.65
C ARG A 493 13.89 11.71 -6.58
N TRP A 494 13.09 12.38 -7.42
CA TRP A 494 13.00 13.83 -7.42
C TRP A 494 11.99 14.38 -6.41
N LEU A 495 11.22 13.51 -5.77
CA LEU A 495 10.38 13.90 -4.63
C LEU A 495 11.23 14.27 -3.42
N THR A 496 12.43 13.69 -3.27
CA THR A 496 13.32 13.90 -2.13
C THR A 496 13.88 15.32 -2.03
N TYR A 497 13.97 16.05 -3.14
CA TYR A 497 14.43 17.45 -3.15
C TYR A 497 13.38 18.43 -2.63
N ALA A 498 12.14 17.99 -2.43
CA ALA A 498 11.09 18.81 -1.82
C ALA A 498 11.33 19.08 -0.32
N ASP A 499 12.16 18.26 0.34
CA ASP A 499 12.63 18.50 1.72
C ASP A 499 13.80 19.51 1.79
N ILE A 500 14.47 19.80 0.67
CA ILE A 500 15.73 20.56 0.61
C ILE A 500 15.52 22.00 0.10
N SER A 501 14.44 22.24 -0.64
CA SER A 501 14.07 23.58 -1.12
C SER A 501 13.14 24.28 -0.13
N GLY A 502 13.72 24.65 1.01
CA GLY A 502 13.13 25.49 2.05
C GLY A 502 13.81 26.85 2.10
#